data_AF-T1BZ27-F1
#
_entry.id   AF-T1BZ27-F1
#
_cell.length_a   1.000
_cell.length_b   1.000
_cell.length_c   1.000
_cell.angle_alpha   90.00
_cell.angle_beta   90.00
_cell.angle_gamma   90.00
#
_symmetry.space_group_name_H-M   'P 1'
#
loop_
_entity.id
_entity.type
_entity.pdbx_description
1 polymer ?
#
loop_
_entity_poly.entity_id
_entity_poly.type
_entity_poly.pdbx_seq_one_letter_code
_entity_poly.pdbx_strand_id
1 'polypeptide(L)'
;GDIPRELRQAAQDASRQGMTPLAVSEDKRVVGVVLLKDVVKPGIRDRLRELRMMGIHTIMCTGDNRLTAGAIARESGVDEFIAEAKPETKLALVQRVKREGRLVAMTGDGTNDAPALAQADVGLAMNSGTSAAKEAGNMVDLDSDPTKLIEVVSIGKQLLITRGALTTFSITSDVAKYFALLPAIFVTVPFLNLLGLAVPRVAVLATLFFNALTIPLLIPLALRGVRFRPRAASELLTRNLVVYGLGGLVLAFVAIKVLYLGLEALIQEPAVHNLLLLLERYLARVP
;
A
#
# COMPACT_ATOMS: atom_id res chain seq x y z
N GLY A 1 -4.55 48.32 -29.49
CA GLY A 1 -3.69 49.46 -29.13
C GLY A 1 -2.26 49.00 -29.04
N ASP A 2 -1.30 49.92 -29.16
CA ASP A 2 0.11 49.60 -28.92
C ASP A 2 0.35 49.30 -27.44
N ILE A 3 1.13 48.25 -27.18
CA ILE A 3 1.55 47.88 -25.82
C ILE A 3 2.87 48.63 -25.54
N PRO A 4 2.94 49.47 -24.48
CA PRO A 4 4.19 50.10 -24.08
C PRO A 4 5.31 49.07 -23.88
N ARG A 5 6.54 49.41 -24.31
CA ARG A 5 7.69 48.49 -24.23
C ARG A 5 7.94 47.95 -22.82
N GLU A 6 7.77 48.80 -21.80
CA GLU A 6 7.94 48.44 -20.39
C GLU A 6 6.94 47.36 -19.95
N LEU A 7 5.65 47.51 -20.30
CA LEU A 7 4.62 46.51 -19.98
C LEU A 7 4.86 45.20 -20.76
N ARG A 8 5.35 45.29 -21.99
CA ARG A 8 5.72 44.12 -22.79
C ARG A 8 6.89 43.36 -22.16
N GLN A 9 7.92 44.06 -21.66
CA GLN A 9 9.03 43.45 -20.94
C GLN A 9 8.57 42.81 -19.62
N ALA A 10 7.79 43.52 -18.80
CA ALA A 10 7.26 42.99 -17.55
C ALA A 10 6.42 41.72 -17.77
N ALA A 11 5.57 41.69 -18.81
CA ALA A 11 4.80 40.50 -19.17
C ALA A 11 5.69 39.32 -19.61
N GLN A 12 6.75 39.59 -20.38
CA GLN A 12 7.70 38.56 -20.79
C GLN A 12 8.50 37.99 -19.62
N ASP A 13 8.96 38.84 -18.70
CA ASP A 13 9.70 38.41 -17.51
C ASP A 13 8.81 37.63 -16.55
N ALA A 14 7.57 38.06 -16.35
CA ALA A 14 6.58 37.31 -15.58
C ALA A 14 6.25 35.96 -16.21
N SER A 15 6.13 35.88 -17.55
CA SER A 15 5.94 34.61 -18.27
C SER A 15 7.11 33.65 -18.07
N ARG A 16 8.35 34.17 -18.05
CA ARG A 16 9.56 33.35 -17.75
C ARG A 16 9.56 32.82 -16.31
N GLN A 17 8.92 33.54 -15.40
CA GLN A 17 8.70 33.12 -14.01
C GLN A 17 7.49 32.19 -13.84
N GLY A 18 6.80 31.83 -14.93
CA GLY A 18 5.64 30.93 -14.90
C GLY A 18 4.32 31.61 -14.52
N MET A 19 4.26 32.94 -14.57
CA MET A 19 3.02 33.69 -14.39
C MET A 19 2.32 33.86 -15.75
N THR A 20 0.99 33.95 -15.72
CA THR A 20 0.16 34.26 -16.87
C THR A 20 -0.16 35.76 -16.86
N PRO A 21 0.48 36.57 -17.74
CA PRO A 21 0.19 38.00 -17.82
C PRO A 21 -1.11 38.26 -18.58
N LEU A 22 -2.05 38.96 -17.95
CA LEU A 22 -3.26 39.46 -18.58
C LEU A 22 -3.15 40.97 -18.76
N ALA A 23 -3.14 41.43 -20.01
CA ALA A 23 -3.17 42.86 -20.30
C ALA A 23 -4.56 43.43 -19.97
N VAL A 24 -4.59 44.55 -19.27
CA VAL A 24 -5.80 45.33 -19.00
C VAL A 24 -5.78 46.57 -19.86
N SER A 25 -6.85 46.78 -20.63
CA SER A 25 -6.99 47.95 -21.51
C SER A 25 -8.31 48.68 -21.25
N GLU A 26 -8.24 50.00 -21.29
CA GLU A 26 -9.40 50.88 -21.37
C GLU A 26 -9.48 51.40 -22.83
N ASP A 27 -10.60 51.11 -23.50
CA ASP A 27 -10.77 51.29 -24.95
C ASP A 27 -9.62 50.69 -25.78
N LYS A 28 -8.80 51.56 -26.40
CA LYS A 28 -7.65 51.17 -27.24
C LYS A 28 -6.31 51.36 -26.51
N ARG A 29 -6.30 51.74 -25.23
CA ARG A 29 -5.09 52.03 -24.45
C ARG A 29 -4.87 50.96 -23.39
N VAL A 30 -3.71 50.31 -23.43
CA VAL A 30 -3.32 49.37 -22.36
C VAL A 30 -2.96 50.19 -21.12
N VAL A 31 -3.66 49.93 -20.01
CA VAL A 31 -3.50 50.63 -18.72
C VAL A 31 -2.66 49.83 -17.73
N GLY A 32 -2.52 48.52 -17.91
CA GLY A 32 -1.68 47.70 -17.03
C GLY A 32 -1.59 46.23 -17.45
N VAL A 33 -0.89 45.43 -16.64
CA VAL A 33 -0.83 43.97 -16.75
C VAL A 33 -1.08 43.37 -15.37
N VAL A 34 -2.03 42.44 -15.29
CA VAL A 34 -2.30 41.63 -14.11
C VAL A 34 -1.55 40.31 -14.26
N LEU A 35 -0.76 39.95 -13.26
CA LEU A 35 0.00 38.70 -13.27
C LEU A 35 -0.74 37.65 -12.45
N LEU A 36 -1.20 36.59 -13.10
CA LEU A 36 -1.76 35.43 -12.43
C LEU A 36 -0.66 34.39 -12.21
N LYS A 37 -0.53 33.85 -11.01
CA LYS A 37 0.36 32.72 -10.73
C LYS A 37 -0.49 31.56 -10.23
N ASP A 38 -0.31 30.40 -10.84
CA ASP A 38 -0.83 29.17 -10.26
C ASP A 38 -0.03 28.81 -9.01
N VAL A 39 -0.73 28.74 -7.89
CA VAL A 39 -0.10 28.46 -6.60
C VAL A 39 0.01 26.96 -6.45
N VAL A 40 1.25 26.48 -6.46
CA VAL A 40 1.56 25.10 -6.11
C VAL A 40 1.17 24.86 -4.66
N LYS A 41 0.34 23.84 -4.40
CA LYS A 41 -0.11 23.51 -3.05
C LYS A 41 1.09 23.30 -2.10
N PRO A 42 1.08 23.85 -0.87
CA PRO A 42 2.15 23.67 0.10
C PRO A 42 2.44 22.18 0.34
N GLY A 43 3.72 21.82 0.47
CA GLY A 43 4.14 20.46 0.78
C GLY A 43 4.16 19.47 -0.40
N ILE A 44 3.65 19.82 -1.59
CA ILE A 44 3.64 18.89 -2.73
C ILE A 44 5.04 18.42 -3.14
N ARG A 45 6.06 19.25 -2.94
CA ARG A 45 7.44 18.91 -3.26
C ARG A 45 8.00 17.81 -2.37
N ASP A 46 7.72 17.86 -1.09
CA ASP A 46 8.14 16.81 -0.15
C ASP A 46 7.37 15.51 -0.40
N ARG A 47 6.10 15.65 -0.79
CA ARG A 47 5.22 14.56 -1.19
C ARG A 47 5.68 13.86 -2.48
N LEU A 48 6.03 14.60 -3.53
CA LEU A 48 6.60 14.04 -4.76
C LEU A 48 7.98 13.41 -4.51
N ARG A 49 8.78 13.98 -3.60
CA ARG A 49 10.03 13.37 -3.13
C ARG A 49 9.78 12.02 -2.45
N GLU A 50 8.73 11.91 -1.64
CA GLU A 50 8.31 10.65 -1.01
C GLU A 50 7.97 9.57 -2.05
N LEU A 51 7.21 9.91 -3.08
CA LEU A 51 6.93 9.01 -4.21
C LEU A 51 8.19 8.56 -4.93
N ARG A 52 9.13 9.48 -5.19
CA ARG A 52 10.41 9.15 -5.81
C ARG A 52 11.21 8.17 -4.96
N MET A 53 11.27 8.39 -3.63
CA MET A 53 11.91 7.45 -2.70
C MET A 53 11.24 6.07 -2.67
N MET A 54 9.93 6.01 -2.99
CA MET A 54 9.19 4.76 -3.15
C MET A 54 9.37 4.08 -4.52
N GLY A 55 10.20 4.65 -5.41
CA GLY A 55 10.46 4.15 -6.77
C GLY A 55 9.37 4.50 -7.78
N ILE A 56 8.52 5.48 -7.47
CA ILE A 56 7.40 5.89 -8.32
C ILE A 56 7.85 7.09 -9.16
N HIS A 57 7.67 6.98 -10.48
CA HIS A 57 7.99 8.04 -11.42
C HIS A 57 6.75 8.91 -11.66
N THR A 58 6.92 10.23 -11.52
CA THR A 58 5.83 11.21 -11.54
C THR A 58 5.89 12.04 -12.81
N ILE A 59 4.79 12.04 -13.57
CA ILE A 59 4.67 12.79 -14.82
C ILE A 59 3.51 13.78 -14.67
N MET A 60 3.80 15.07 -14.79
CA MET A 60 2.77 16.11 -14.84
C MET A 60 2.24 16.25 -16.27
N CYS A 61 0.92 16.31 -16.44
CA CYS A 61 0.31 16.48 -17.75
C CYS A 61 -0.71 17.61 -17.70
N THR A 62 -0.39 18.76 -18.30
CA THR A 62 -1.22 19.98 -18.24
C THR A 62 -1.55 20.50 -19.64
N GLY A 63 -2.70 21.18 -19.75
CA GLY A 63 -3.08 21.94 -20.95
C GLY A 63 -2.37 23.30 -21.07
N ASP A 64 -1.64 23.73 -20.05
CA ASP A 64 -0.92 25.00 -20.06
C ASP A 64 0.23 25.00 -21.06
N ASN A 65 0.65 26.21 -21.44
CA ASN A 65 1.81 26.39 -22.30
C ASN A 65 3.11 25.87 -21.64
N ARG A 66 4.11 25.64 -22.48
CA ARG A 66 5.38 25.04 -22.05
C ARG A 66 6.17 25.86 -21.01
N LEU A 67 6.05 27.19 -21.01
CA LEU A 67 6.75 28.06 -20.07
C LEU A 67 6.16 27.93 -18.65
N THR A 68 4.83 28.03 -18.54
CA THR A 68 4.09 27.90 -17.29
C THR A 68 4.24 26.49 -16.72
N ALA A 69 4.03 25.46 -17.55
CA ALA A 69 4.20 24.07 -17.14
C ALA A 69 5.63 23.78 -16.64
N GLY A 70 6.64 24.30 -17.33
CA GLY A 70 8.04 24.14 -16.91
C GLY A 70 8.36 24.82 -15.58
N ALA A 71 7.74 25.96 -15.29
CA ALA A 71 7.90 26.65 -14.01
C ALA A 71 7.27 25.85 -12.86
N ILE A 72 6.01 25.41 -13.03
CA ILE A 72 5.29 24.58 -12.06
C ILE A 72 6.01 23.25 -11.83
N ALA A 73 6.52 22.61 -12.89
CA ALA A 73 7.26 21.36 -12.78
C ALA A 73 8.53 21.50 -11.93
N ARG A 74 9.27 22.61 -12.08
CA ARG A 74 10.45 22.91 -11.25
C ARG A 74 10.09 23.20 -9.80
N GLU A 75 9.00 23.93 -9.57
CA GLU A 75 8.54 24.30 -8.23
C GLU A 75 8.01 23.09 -7.46
N SER A 76 7.20 22.25 -8.11
CA SER A 76 6.65 21.00 -7.55
C SER A 76 7.70 19.89 -7.45
N GLY A 77 8.66 19.81 -8.36
CA GLY A 77 9.71 18.79 -8.35
C GLY A 77 9.31 17.44 -8.98
N VAL A 78 8.34 17.44 -9.90
CA VAL A 78 7.99 16.25 -10.71
C VAL A 78 9.17 15.77 -11.57
N ASP A 79 9.16 14.49 -11.96
CA ASP A 79 10.26 13.90 -12.75
C ASP A 79 10.21 14.31 -14.22
N GLU A 80 8.99 14.34 -14.80
CA GLU A 80 8.74 14.68 -16.20
C GLU A 80 7.48 15.54 -16.29
N PHE A 81 7.37 16.37 -17.34
CA PHE A 81 6.13 17.07 -17.64
C PHE A 81 5.82 17.10 -19.13
N ILE A 82 4.53 17.13 -19.45
CA ILE A 82 3.98 17.33 -20.79
C ILE A 82 3.07 18.56 -20.71
N ALA A 83 3.40 19.56 -21.52
CA ALA A 83 2.64 20.80 -21.68
C ALA A 83 1.72 20.70 -22.90
N GLU A 84 0.71 21.57 -22.96
CA GLU A 84 -0.25 21.66 -24.07
C GLU A 84 -0.90 20.30 -24.39
N ALA A 85 -1.12 19.50 -23.34
CA ALA A 85 -1.59 18.12 -23.46
C ALA A 85 -3.08 18.07 -23.82
N LYS A 86 -3.37 17.53 -25.01
CA LYS A 86 -4.74 17.23 -25.44
C LYS A 86 -5.27 15.94 -24.80
N PRO A 87 -6.59 15.70 -24.76
CA PRO A 87 -7.17 14.45 -24.25
C PRO A 87 -6.51 13.19 -24.86
N GLU A 88 -6.26 13.21 -26.17
CA GLU A 88 -5.62 12.09 -26.89
C GLU A 88 -4.17 11.88 -26.47
N THR A 89 -3.47 12.98 -26.12
CA THR A 89 -2.09 12.93 -25.62
C THR A 89 -2.04 12.28 -24.25
N LYS A 90 -2.98 12.61 -23.36
CA LYS A 90 -3.11 11.98 -22.04
C LYS A 90 -3.37 10.48 -22.15
N LEU A 91 -4.29 10.08 -23.02
CA LEU A 91 -4.59 8.67 -23.26
C LEU A 91 -3.38 7.91 -23.86
N ALA A 92 -2.73 8.49 -24.87
CA ALA A 92 -1.55 7.91 -25.50
C ALA A 92 -0.39 7.75 -24.52
N LEU A 93 -0.21 8.71 -23.59
CA LEU A 93 0.78 8.62 -22.52
C LEU A 93 0.53 7.42 -21.62
N VAL A 94 -0.70 7.25 -21.13
CA VAL A 94 -1.07 6.10 -20.28
C VAL A 94 -0.78 4.79 -21.01
N GLN A 95 -1.21 4.67 -22.28
CA GLN A 95 -0.96 3.46 -23.07
C GLN A 95 0.52 3.20 -23.31
N ARG A 96 1.32 4.24 -23.58
CA ARG A 96 2.77 4.13 -23.77
C ARG A 96 3.43 3.56 -22.52
N VAL A 97 3.17 4.15 -21.36
CA VAL A 97 3.76 3.73 -20.09
C VAL A 97 3.32 2.30 -19.70
N LYS A 98 2.07 1.93 -19.99
CA LYS A 98 1.59 0.55 -19.81
C LYS A 98 2.28 -0.45 -20.74
N ARG A 99 2.55 -0.08 -22.01
CA ARG A 99 3.31 -0.93 -22.95
C ARG A 99 4.76 -1.16 -22.52
N GLU A 100 5.33 -0.26 -21.71
CA GLU A 100 6.64 -0.45 -21.08
C GLU A 100 6.61 -1.42 -19.88
N GLY A 101 5.45 -2.01 -19.57
CA GLY A 101 5.28 -2.96 -18.47
C GLY A 101 5.15 -2.30 -17.10
N ARG A 102 4.87 -0.99 -17.05
CA ARG A 102 4.69 -0.23 -15.80
C ARG A 102 3.20 -0.09 -15.49
N LEU A 103 2.86 -0.16 -14.20
CA LEU A 103 1.51 0.18 -13.74
C LEU A 103 1.35 1.70 -13.70
N VAL A 104 0.20 2.18 -14.18
CA VAL A 104 -0.10 3.61 -14.28
C VAL A 104 -1.23 3.99 -13.34
N ALA A 105 -0.96 4.94 -12.44
CA ALA A 105 -1.98 5.66 -11.70
C ALA A 105 -2.15 7.07 -12.30
N MET A 106 -3.39 7.50 -12.46
CA MET A 106 -3.72 8.84 -12.98
C MET A 106 -4.71 9.53 -12.06
N THR A 107 -4.54 10.84 -11.88
CA THR A 107 -5.54 11.70 -11.24
C THR A 107 -5.99 12.81 -12.18
N GLY A 108 -7.26 13.21 -12.09
CA GLY A 108 -7.84 14.25 -12.94
C GLY A 108 -9.25 14.65 -12.50
N ASP A 109 -9.75 15.76 -13.04
CA ASP A 109 -11.05 16.36 -12.76
C ASP A 109 -11.93 16.57 -14.01
N GLY A 110 -11.32 16.65 -15.19
CA GLY A 110 -12.02 17.01 -16.42
C GLY A 110 -12.75 15.84 -17.10
N THR A 111 -13.79 16.16 -17.87
CA THR A 111 -14.34 15.25 -18.90
C THR A 111 -13.24 14.77 -19.86
N ASN A 112 -12.28 15.65 -20.14
CA ASN A 112 -11.12 15.41 -20.96
C ASN A 112 -10.17 14.34 -20.40
N ASP A 113 -10.20 14.10 -19.09
CA ASP A 113 -9.36 13.11 -18.42
C ASP A 113 -10.04 11.75 -18.31
N ALA A 114 -11.37 11.69 -18.47
CA ALA A 114 -12.14 10.47 -18.29
C ALA A 114 -11.63 9.28 -19.13
N PRO A 115 -11.28 9.42 -20.42
CA PRO A 115 -10.75 8.29 -21.20
C PRO A 115 -9.39 7.79 -20.66
N ALA A 116 -8.53 8.70 -20.22
CA ALA A 116 -7.21 8.35 -19.70
C ALA A 116 -7.30 7.77 -18.27
N LEU A 117 -8.22 8.27 -17.44
CA LEU A 117 -8.56 7.71 -16.13
C LEU A 117 -9.08 6.27 -16.25
N ALA A 118 -9.98 6.01 -17.21
CA ALA A 118 -10.51 4.66 -17.45
C ALA A 118 -9.45 3.68 -17.96
N GLN A 119 -8.44 4.17 -18.68
CA GLN A 119 -7.37 3.35 -19.25
C GLN A 119 -6.25 3.05 -18.24
N ALA A 120 -6.07 3.91 -17.23
CA ALA A 120 -5.10 3.74 -16.15
C ALA A 120 -5.41 2.48 -15.34
N ASP A 121 -4.40 1.92 -14.67
CA ASP A 121 -4.61 0.79 -13.76
C ASP A 121 -5.30 1.25 -12.46
N VAL A 122 -5.06 2.50 -12.08
CA VAL A 122 -5.74 3.18 -10.97
C VAL A 122 -6.09 4.61 -11.40
N GLY A 123 -7.37 4.87 -11.66
CA GLY A 123 -7.90 6.22 -11.92
C GLY A 123 -8.48 6.85 -10.65
N LEU A 124 -7.95 8.01 -10.25
CA LEU A 124 -8.44 8.81 -9.12
C LEU A 124 -9.10 10.10 -9.62
N ALA A 125 -10.42 10.15 -9.63
CA ALA A 125 -11.19 11.33 -10.00
C ALA A 125 -11.30 12.31 -8.81
N MET A 126 -11.20 13.61 -9.05
CA MET A 126 -11.44 14.61 -8.00
C MET A 126 -12.94 14.82 -7.77
N ASN A 127 -13.34 15.15 -6.54
CA ASN A 127 -14.75 15.40 -6.20
C ASN A 127 -15.30 16.68 -6.83
N SER A 128 -14.46 17.69 -7.06
CA SER A 128 -14.80 18.84 -7.91
C SER A 128 -14.93 18.47 -9.40
N GLY A 129 -14.51 17.27 -9.78
CA GLY A 129 -14.50 16.81 -11.17
C GLY A 129 -15.89 16.50 -11.72
N THR A 130 -15.94 16.41 -13.04
CA THR A 130 -17.17 16.12 -13.79
C THR A 130 -17.71 14.72 -13.50
N SER A 131 -19.02 14.50 -13.67
CA SER A 131 -19.63 13.17 -13.48
C SER A 131 -18.97 12.10 -14.37
N ALA A 132 -18.60 12.46 -15.60
CA ALA A 132 -17.88 11.56 -16.50
C ALA A 132 -16.51 11.14 -15.93
N ALA A 133 -15.76 12.04 -15.29
CA ALA A 133 -14.50 11.71 -14.64
C ALA A 133 -14.73 10.78 -13.43
N LYS A 134 -15.77 11.04 -12.62
CA LYS A 134 -16.13 10.22 -11.46
C LYS A 134 -16.59 8.80 -11.84
N GLU A 135 -17.31 8.66 -12.95
CA GLU A 135 -17.75 7.36 -13.48
C GLU A 135 -16.60 6.59 -14.15
N ALA A 136 -15.64 7.29 -14.74
CA ALA A 136 -14.48 6.67 -15.38
C ALA A 136 -13.38 6.25 -14.39
N GLY A 137 -13.24 6.94 -13.25
CA GLY A 137 -12.25 6.63 -12.22
C GLY A 137 -12.65 5.42 -11.36
N ASN A 138 -11.65 4.71 -10.83
CA ASN A 138 -11.88 3.64 -9.86
C ASN A 138 -12.15 4.17 -8.45
N MET A 139 -11.66 5.38 -8.15
CA MET A 139 -11.77 6.03 -6.85
C MET A 139 -12.09 7.51 -7.03
N VAL A 140 -12.80 8.09 -6.06
CA VAL A 140 -13.10 9.53 -6.03
C VAL A 140 -12.45 10.15 -4.80
N ASP A 141 -11.61 11.15 -5.00
CA ASP A 141 -11.04 11.95 -3.93
C ASP A 141 -11.99 13.08 -3.51
N LEU A 142 -12.58 12.92 -2.33
CA LEU A 142 -13.50 13.86 -1.71
C LEU A 142 -12.90 15.24 -1.42
N ASP A 143 -11.59 15.32 -1.16
CA ASP A 143 -10.90 16.57 -0.79
C ASP A 143 -10.27 17.29 -2.00
N SER A 144 -10.29 16.66 -3.18
CA SER A 144 -9.71 17.20 -4.43
C SER A 144 -8.23 17.63 -4.23
N ASP A 145 -7.45 16.76 -3.59
CA ASP A 145 -6.03 16.92 -3.34
C ASP A 145 -5.22 15.86 -4.13
N PRO A 146 -4.49 16.26 -5.18
CA PRO A 146 -3.69 15.33 -5.97
C PRO A 146 -2.59 14.64 -5.16
N THR A 147 -2.23 15.17 -3.98
CA THR A 147 -1.25 14.54 -3.07
C THR A 147 -1.79 13.29 -2.38
N LYS A 148 -3.11 13.05 -2.36
CA LYS A 148 -3.70 11.84 -1.79
C LYS A 148 -3.37 10.55 -2.53
N LEU A 149 -2.90 10.63 -3.78
CA LEU A 149 -2.33 9.48 -4.47
C LEU A 149 -1.24 8.79 -3.63
N ILE A 150 -0.49 9.57 -2.84
CA ILE A 150 0.56 9.05 -1.96
C ILE A 150 -0.04 8.21 -0.84
N GLU A 151 -1.11 8.69 -0.24
CA GLU A 151 -1.81 7.98 0.83
C GLU A 151 -2.41 6.68 0.29
N VAL A 152 -3.09 6.74 -0.86
CA VAL A 152 -3.65 5.56 -1.54
C VAL A 152 -2.57 4.51 -1.80
N VAL A 153 -1.43 4.93 -2.37
CA VAL A 153 -0.28 4.04 -2.62
C VAL A 153 0.31 3.49 -1.33
N SER A 154 0.47 4.31 -0.30
CA SER A 154 1.03 3.91 0.99
C SER A 154 0.17 2.87 1.69
N ILE A 155 -1.15 3.10 1.75
CA ILE A 155 -2.13 2.15 2.29
C ILE A 155 -2.10 0.86 1.47
N GLY A 156 -2.13 0.95 0.13
CA GLY A 156 -2.04 -0.21 -0.74
C GLY A 156 -0.79 -1.06 -0.48
N LYS A 157 0.38 -0.42 -0.36
CA LYS A 157 1.64 -1.12 -0.03
C LYS A 157 1.58 -1.74 1.37
N GLN A 158 1.05 -1.03 2.36
CA GLN A 158 0.90 -1.56 3.72
C GLN A 158 0.03 -2.81 3.75
N LEU A 159 -1.11 -2.81 3.03
CA LEU A 159 -2.00 -3.98 2.92
C LEU A 159 -1.27 -5.18 2.28
N LEU A 160 -0.57 -4.96 1.16
CA LEU A 160 0.17 -6.03 0.46
C LEU A 160 1.29 -6.62 1.32
N ILE A 161 2.05 -5.76 2.02
CA ILE A 161 3.13 -6.21 2.91
C ILE A 161 2.56 -6.97 4.10
N THR A 162 1.48 -6.48 4.70
CA THR A 162 0.81 -7.15 5.82
C THR A 162 0.32 -8.52 5.41
N ARG A 163 -0.32 -8.63 4.24
CA ARG A 163 -0.74 -9.92 3.68
C ARG A 163 0.45 -10.86 3.47
N GLY A 164 1.52 -10.38 2.82
CA GLY A 164 2.73 -11.17 2.61
C GLY A 164 3.37 -11.66 3.91
N ALA A 165 3.45 -10.80 4.93
CA ALA A 165 3.96 -11.14 6.26
C ALA A 165 3.12 -12.22 6.95
N LEU A 166 1.78 -12.07 6.97
CA LEU A 166 0.88 -13.06 7.56
C LEU A 166 0.93 -14.40 6.83
N THR A 167 0.98 -14.40 5.49
CA THR A 167 1.13 -15.63 4.71
C THR A 167 2.46 -16.32 4.99
N THR A 168 3.56 -15.55 5.03
CA THR A 168 4.89 -16.09 5.33
C THR A 168 4.93 -16.71 6.72
N PHE A 169 4.38 -16.00 7.71
CA PHE A 169 4.26 -16.49 9.08
C PHE A 169 3.43 -17.76 9.16
N SER A 170 2.24 -17.78 8.54
CA SER A 170 1.34 -18.94 8.58
C SER A 170 2.01 -20.18 8.00
N ILE A 171 2.52 -20.08 6.77
CA ILE A 171 3.18 -21.21 6.08
C ILE A 171 4.37 -21.72 6.91
N THR A 172 5.18 -20.81 7.43
CA THR A 172 6.37 -21.23 8.19
C THR A 172 5.98 -21.84 9.54
N SER A 173 4.93 -21.33 10.19
CA SER A 173 4.40 -21.92 11.42
C SER A 173 3.85 -23.34 11.20
N ASP A 174 3.29 -23.61 10.03
CA ASP A 174 2.74 -24.93 9.69
C ASP A 174 3.82 -26.00 9.64
N VAL A 175 5.05 -25.66 9.26
CA VAL A 175 6.20 -26.57 9.32
C VAL A 175 6.38 -27.12 10.74
N ALA A 176 6.38 -26.26 11.77
CA ALA A 176 6.50 -26.69 13.16
C ALA A 176 5.32 -27.58 13.59
N LYS A 177 4.10 -27.29 13.11
CA LYS A 177 2.91 -28.11 13.38
C LYS A 177 3.08 -29.53 12.80
N TYR A 178 3.63 -29.67 11.59
CA TYR A 178 3.90 -30.99 11.01
C TYR A 178 4.92 -31.78 11.84
N PHE A 179 6.00 -31.15 12.31
CA PHE A 179 6.98 -31.82 13.19
C PHE A 179 6.39 -32.22 14.55
N ALA A 180 5.34 -31.55 15.03
CA ALA A 180 4.63 -31.94 16.24
C ALA A 180 3.62 -33.07 16.00
N LEU A 181 2.87 -33.02 14.88
CA LEU A 181 1.77 -33.94 14.60
C LEU A 181 2.21 -35.26 13.96
N LEU A 182 3.17 -35.25 13.03
CA LEU A 182 3.56 -36.46 12.30
C LEU A 182 4.04 -37.58 13.23
N PRO A 183 4.93 -37.33 14.22
CA PRO A 183 5.33 -38.37 15.18
C PRO A 183 4.19 -38.83 16.09
N ALA A 184 3.22 -37.94 16.38
CA ALA A 184 2.07 -38.25 17.21
C ALA A 184 1.06 -39.16 16.49
N ILE A 185 0.88 -38.97 15.18
CA ILE A 185 -0.02 -39.79 14.36
C ILE A 185 0.69 -41.08 13.93
N PHE A 186 1.93 -40.96 13.49
CA PHE A 186 2.74 -42.07 12.97
C PHE A 186 3.90 -42.35 13.92
N VAL A 187 3.67 -43.26 14.87
CA VAL A 187 4.69 -43.70 15.85
C VAL A 187 5.94 -44.31 15.17
N THR A 188 5.82 -44.70 13.89
CA THR A 188 6.90 -45.28 13.08
C THR A 188 7.94 -44.29 12.57
N VAL A 189 7.76 -42.97 12.75
CA VAL A 189 8.72 -41.92 12.33
C VAL A 189 9.32 -41.14 13.52
N PRO A 190 10.01 -41.80 14.47
CA PRO A 190 10.51 -41.16 15.69
C PRO A 190 11.59 -40.10 15.42
N PHE A 191 12.32 -40.21 14.31
CA PHE A 191 13.34 -39.23 13.91
C PHE A 191 12.78 -37.84 13.61
N LEU A 192 11.46 -37.71 13.37
CA LEU A 192 10.78 -36.43 13.18
C LEU A 192 10.34 -35.78 14.50
N ASN A 193 10.49 -36.45 15.65
CA ASN A 193 10.11 -35.90 16.96
C ASN A 193 11.17 -34.92 17.49
N LEU A 194 11.43 -33.86 16.73
CA LEU A 194 12.41 -32.83 17.08
C LEU A 194 12.10 -32.15 18.43
N LEU A 195 10.81 -32.05 18.76
CA LEU A 195 10.31 -31.45 19.98
C LEU A 195 10.34 -32.38 21.20
N GLY A 196 10.64 -33.68 21.02
CA GLY A 196 10.63 -34.67 22.10
C GLY A 196 9.29 -34.73 22.83
N LEU A 197 8.19 -34.74 22.08
CA LEU A 197 6.83 -34.86 22.64
C LEU A 197 6.56 -36.34 22.92
N ALA A 198 6.40 -36.71 24.18
CA ALA A 198 6.31 -38.12 24.61
C ALA A 198 4.89 -38.68 24.48
N VAL A 199 3.87 -37.85 24.73
CA VAL A 199 2.47 -38.26 24.75
C VAL A 199 1.75 -37.77 23.49
N PRO A 200 1.39 -38.65 22.53
CA PRO A 200 0.78 -38.26 21.27
C PRO A 200 -0.51 -37.43 21.41
N ARG A 201 -1.39 -37.80 22.35
CA ARG A 201 -2.66 -37.09 22.59
C ARG A 201 -2.41 -35.63 23.01
N VAL A 202 -1.43 -35.40 23.88
CA VAL A 202 -1.07 -34.05 24.36
C VAL A 202 -0.41 -33.23 23.25
N ALA A 203 0.41 -33.86 22.41
CA ALA A 203 1.01 -33.19 21.25
C ALA A 203 -0.04 -32.67 20.25
N VAL A 204 -1.06 -33.49 19.96
CA VAL A 204 -2.19 -33.08 19.10
C VAL A 204 -2.96 -31.93 19.73
N LEU A 205 -3.32 -32.04 21.02
CA LEU A 205 -4.03 -30.96 21.72
C LEU A 205 -3.22 -29.66 21.76
N ALA A 206 -1.95 -29.70 22.12
CA ALA A 206 -1.07 -28.53 22.14
C ALA A 206 -1.00 -27.84 20.77
N THR A 207 -0.92 -28.62 19.68
CA THR A 207 -0.91 -28.07 18.31
C THR A 207 -2.25 -27.45 17.93
N LEU A 208 -3.38 -28.06 18.32
CA LEU A 208 -4.71 -27.50 18.09
C LEU A 208 -4.91 -26.18 18.86
N PHE A 209 -4.51 -26.13 20.13
CA PHE A 209 -4.54 -24.90 20.93
C PHE A 209 -3.67 -23.81 20.33
N PHE A 210 -2.45 -24.15 19.89
CA PHE A 210 -1.58 -23.19 19.21
C PHE A 210 -2.27 -22.58 17.99
N ASN A 211 -2.89 -23.41 17.16
CA ASN A 211 -3.61 -22.94 15.96
C ASN A 211 -4.80 -22.03 16.32
N ALA A 212 -5.58 -22.41 17.34
CA ALA A 212 -6.72 -21.63 17.83
C ALA A 212 -6.29 -20.27 18.40
N LEU A 213 -5.15 -20.20 19.09
CA LEU A 213 -4.59 -18.96 19.67
C LEU A 213 -3.89 -18.07 18.65
N THR A 214 -3.37 -18.66 17.57
CA THR A 214 -2.64 -17.92 16.54
C THR A 214 -3.52 -16.88 15.85
N ILE A 215 -4.75 -17.24 15.50
CA ILE A 215 -5.69 -16.34 14.80
C ILE A 215 -5.95 -15.04 15.61
N PRO A 216 -6.47 -15.08 16.86
CA PRO A 216 -6.75 -13.88 17.62
C PRO A 216 -5.49 -13.04 17.90
N LEU A 217 -4.33 -13.68 18.05
CA LEU A 217 -3.06 -12.98 18.25
C LEU A 217 -2.61 -12.20 17.01
N LEU A 218 -2.94 -12.67 15.80
CA LEU A 218 -2.60 -12.01 14.54
C LEU A 218 -3.61 -10.93 14.12
N ILE A 219 -4.83 -10.92 14.67
CA ILE A 219 -5.86 -9.90 14.33
C ILE A 219 -5.35 -8.46 14.52
N PRO A 220 -4.72 -8.08 15.65
CA PRO A 220 -4.22 -6.72 15.82
C PRO A 220 -3.18 -6.33 14.77
N LEU A 221 -2.34 -7.27 14.34
CA LEU A 221 -1.36 -7.06 13.29
C LEU A 221 -2.04 -6.89 11.91
N ALA A 222 -3.05 -7.70 11.63
CA ALA A 222 -3.84 -7.61 10.40
C ALA A 222 -4.59 -6.27 10.29
N LEU A 223 -5.12 -5.76 11.41
CA LEU A 223 -5.88 -4.50 11.44
C LEU A 223 -4.98 -3.26 11.46
N ARG A 224 -3.90 -3.25 12.25
CA ARG A 224 -2.96 -2.11 12.29
C ARG A 224 -2.05 -2.05 11.08
N GLY A 225 -1.81 -3.20 10.45
CA GLY A 225 -0.89 -3.36 9.34
C GLY A 225 0.59 -3.24 9.73
N VAL A 226 1.45 -3.81 8.89
CA VAL A 226 2.89 -3.74 9.00
C VAL A 226 3.38 -2.39 8.48
N ARG A 227 4.07 -1.62 9.33
CA ARG A 227 4.61 -0.31 8.94
C ARG A 227 5.49 -0.42 7.69
N PHE A 228 5.08 0.30 6.64
CA PHE A 228 5.86 0.41 5.41
C PHE A 228 7.01 1.41 5.59
N ARG A 229 8.19 1.05 5.07
CA ARG A 229 9.32 1.97 4.88
C ARG A 229 9.85 1.78 3.45
N PRO A 230 10.12 2.86 2.69
CA PRO A 230 10.70 2.75 1.36
C PRO A 230 12.07 2.06 1.43
N ARG A 231 12.21 0.89 0.79
CA ARG A 231 13.44 0.09 0.68
C ARG A 231 13.43 -0.70 -0.63
N ALA A 232 14.60 -1.19 -1.02
CA ALA A 232 14.72 -2.08 -2.17
C ALA A 232 13.90 -3.38 -1.97
N ALA A 233 13.40 -3.94 -3.06
CA ALA A 233 12.56 -5.15 -3.03
C ALA A 233 13.27 -6.34 -2.36
N SER A 234 14.57 -6.52 -2.62
CA SER A 234 15.39 -7.56 -2.02
C SER A 234 15.51 -7.44 -0.49
N GLU A 235 15.67 -6.23 0.02
CA GLU A 235 15.71 -5.96 1.46
C GLU A 235 14.36 -6.22 2.13
N LEU A 236 13.27 -5.80 1.48
CA LEU A 236 11.91 -6.04 1.97
C LEU A 236 11.63 -7.55 2.05
N LEU A 237 12.00 -8.30 1.01
CA LEU A 237 11.86 -9.76 0.98
C LEU A 237 12.70 -10.43 2.09
N THR A 238 13.98 -10.08 2.18
CA THR A 238 14.90 -10.68 3.17
C THR A 238 14.40 -10.42 4.58
N ARG A 239 14.01 -9.18 4.88
CA ARG A 239 13.45 -8.82 6.19
C ARG A 239 12.16 -9.57 6.47
N ASN A 240 11.29 -9.72 5.48
CA ASN A 240 10.05 -10.48 5.63
C ASN A 240 10.32 -11.96 5.96
N LEU A 241 11.23 -12.60 5.23
CA LEU A 241 11.63 -14.00 5.46
C LEU A 241 12.30 -14.20 6.82
N VAL A 242 13.12 -13.26 7.28
CA VAL A 242 13.78 -13.36 8.60
C VAL A 242 12.79 -13.12 9.74
N VAL A 243 12.03 -12.01 9.69
CA VAL A 243 11.16 -11.61 10.81
C VAL A 243 9.91 -12.49 10.90
N TYR A 244 9.22 -12.70 9.77
CA TYR A 244 7.95 -13.43 9.77
C TYR A 244 8.12 -14.89 9.40
N GLY A 245 9.11 -15.25 8.58
CA GLY A 245 9.44 -16.64 8.30
C GLY A 245 10.18 -17.30 9.47
N LEU A 246 11.47 -17.05 9.61
CA LEU A 246 12.29 -17.62 10.69
C LEU A 246 11.73 -17.32 12.08
N GLY A 247 11.31 -16.08 12.33
CA GLY A 247 10.65 -15.73 13.60
C GLY A 247 9.35 -16.50 13.83
N GLY A 248 8.54 -16.72 12.79
CA GLY A 248 7.34 -17.55 12.86
C GLY A 248 7.63 -19.01 13.12
N LEU A 249 8.67 -19.57 12.51
CA LEU A 249 9.13 -20.93 12.72
C LEU A 249 9.50 -21.18 14.19
N VAL A 250 10.42 -20.34 14.70
CA VAL A 250 10.97 -20.46 16.04
C VAL A 250 9.87 -20.26 17.08
N LEU A 251 9.02 -19.25 16.90
CA LEU A 251 7.89 -18.98 17.78
C LEU A 251 6.94 -20.18 17.84
N ALA A 252 6.62 -20.79 16.70
CA ALA A 252 5.72 -21.94 16.65
C ALA A 252 6.30 -23.15 17.39
N PHE A 253 7.59 -23.48 17.18
CA PHE A 253 8.25 -24.56 17.93
C PHE A 253 8.22 -24.33 19.43
N VAL A 254 8.59 -23.12 19.87
CA VAL A 254 8.61 -22.77 21.30
C VAL A 254 7.19 -22.79 21.88
N ALA A 255 6.22 -22.17 21.21
CA ALA A 255 4.84 -22.09 21.68
C ALA A 255 4.19 -23.48 21.79
N ILE A 256 4.38 -24.35 20.80
CA ILE A 256 3.87 -25.73 20.84
C ILE A 256 4.51 -26.50 22.00
N LYS A 257 5.82 -26.35 22.22
CA LYS A 257 6.51 -27.02 23.35
C LYS A 257 5.99 -26.53 24.71
N VAL A 258 5.82 -25.22 24.88
CA VAL A 258 5.30 -24.64 26.13
C VAL A 258 3.87 -25.09 26.38
N LEU A 259 3.00 -25.06 25.36
CA LEU A 259 1.64 -25.56 25.46
C LEU A 259 1.60 -27.05 25.80
N TYR A 260 2.48 -27.86 25.20
CA TYR A 260 2.60 -29.27 25.51
C TYR A 260 2.97 -29.50 26.98
N LEU A 261 4.02 -28.83 27.49
CA LEU A 261 4.46 -28.99 28.87
C LEU A 261 3.38 -28.54 29.87
N GLY A 262 2.69 -27.43 29.57
CA GLY A 262 1.58 -26.95 30.38
C GLY A 262 0.39 -27.91 30.41
N LEU A 263 0.01 -28.48 29.27
CA LEU A 263 -1.06 -29.47 29.18
C LEU A 263 -0.68 -30.79 29.84
N GLU A 264 0.56 -31.24 29.69
CA GLU A 264 1.08 -32.46 30.33
C GLU A 264 1.03 -32.34 31.85
N ALA A 265 1.50 -31.20 32.40
CA ALA A 265 1.39 -30.91 33.82
C ALA A 265 -0.07 -30.85 34.30
N LEU A 266 -0.94 -30.18 33.53
CA LEU A 266 -2.36 -30.05 33.88
C LEU A 266 -3.11 -31.39 33.87
N ILE A 267 -2.76 -32.31 32.96
CA ILE A 267 -3.39 -33.64 32.89
C ILE A 267 -2.91 -34.55 34.02
N GLN A 268 -1.68 -34.34 34.53
CA GLN A 268 -1.15 -35.07 35.69
C GLN A 268 -1.74 -34.59 37.02
N GLU A 269 -2.39 -33.42 37.07
CA GLU A 269 -3.08 -32.95 38.27
C GLU A 269 -4.21 -33.92 38.67
N PRO A 270 -4.22 -34.44 39.92
CA PRO A 270 -5.13 -35.52 40.33
C PRO A 270 -6.61 -35.18 40.14
N ALA A 271 -6.99 -33.90 40.34
CA ALA A 271 -8.36 -33.44 40.17
C ALA A 271 -8.81 -33.48 38.70
N VAL A 272 -7.94 -33.07 37.77
CA VAL A 272 -8.22 -33.08 36.33
C VAL A 272 -8.22 -34.51 35.80
N HIS A 273 -7.26 -35.33 36.24
CA HIS A 273 -7.19 -36.74 35.87
C HIS A 273 -8.47 -37.50 36.27
N ASN A 274 -8.94 -37.30 37.51
CA ASN A 274 -10.16 -37.92 38.00
C ASN A 274 -11.40 -37.44 37.24
N LEU A 275 -11.47 -36.16 36.88
CA LEU A 275 -12.56 -35.60 36.08
C LEU A 275 -12.59 -36.18 34.66
N LEU A 276 -11.43 -36.31 34.01
CA LEU A 276 -11.30 -36.90 32.67
C LEU A 276 -11.74 -38.38 32.67
N LEU A 277 -11.35 -39.15 33.69
CA LEU A 277 -11.81 -40.54 33.86
C LEU A 277 -13.33 -40.63 34.07
N LEU A 278 -13.92 -39.68 34.80
CA LEU A 278 -15.36 -39.58 35.00
C LEU A 278 -16.09 -39.27 33.68
N LEU A 279 -15.54 -38.36 32.88
CA LEU A 279 -16.04 -38.00 31.55
C LEU A 279 -15.92 -39.16 30.56
N GLU A 280 -14.79 -39.88 30.50
CA GLU A 280 -14.65 -41.06 29.65
C GLU A 280 -15.67 -42.14 30.01
N ARG A 281 -15.87 -42.39 31.31
CA ARG A 281 -16.89 -43.35 31.79
C ARG A 281 -18.31 -42.91 31.47
N TYR A 282 -18.58 -41.60 31.51
CA TYR A 282 -19.89 -41.05 31.15
C TYR A 282 -20.15 -41.17 29.64
N LEU A 283 -19.20 -40.75 28.81
CA LEU A 283 -19.30 -40.82 27.35
C LEU A 283 -19.40 -42.25 26.84
N ALA A 284 -18.70 -43.21 27.46
CA ALA A 284 -18.83 -44.63 27.13
C ALA A 284 -20.21 -45.24 27.47
N ARG A 285 -21.05 -44.53 28.25
CA ARG A 285 -22.41 -44.93 28.60
C ARG A 285 -23.50 -44.21 27.80
N VAL A 286 -23.15 -43.19 27.02
CA VAL A 286 -24.09 -42.52 26.12
C VAL A 286 -24.08 -43.31 24.80
N PRO A 287 -25.21 -43.92 24.39
CA PRO A 287 -25.32 -44.73 23.18
C PRO A 287 -25.19 -43.91 21.89
#